data_AF-A0A936B8K8-F1
#
_entry.id   AF-A0A936B8K8-F1
#
_cell.length_a   1.000
_cell.length_b   1.000
_cell.length_c   1.000
_cell.angle_alpha   90.00
_cell.angle_beta   90.00
_cell.angle_gamma   90.00
#
_symmetry.space_group_name_H-M   'P 1'
#
loop_
_entity.id
_entity.type
_entity.pdbx_description
1 polymer ?
#
loop_
_entity_poly.entity_id
_entity_poly.type
_entity_poly.pdbx_seq_one_letter_code
_entity_poly.pdbx_strand_id
1 'polypeptide(L)'
;MKKNRLPLFALAFIAPVLLLVGLITAVTTPTAHAAPLETVANLNDSGAGSLRQAIAAVDPGGTINFSVSGTIVLGSELVIDKNLTINGGNVITVSGNNAVRVFLVNAGTSVTLDSPTIANGRVSGDGGGIRNNGTLTVSNSLIYSNTADFSGGGLYNTGAGKVTIAASTVASNTAEVGGGLFNTGSGSAIILTSGSLVQANTASFGGGGLFNTGAGQVTIAASTVASNTASGDGFSGGGGGGLYNTPGSAITITNGSLVQANTASFGGGLRNTGAGRVVIAASTVATNTADLFGGGIYNSGNGSAIALTNGSLVQANALT
;
A
#
# COMPACT_ATOMS: atom_id res chain seq x y z
N MET A 1 77.02 -26.53 -56.55
CA MET A 1 76.72 -25.10 -56.79
C MET A 1 76.38 -24.43 -55.46
N LYS A 2 77.28 -23.52 -55.04
CA LYS A 2 77.05 -22.28 -54.28
C LYS A 2 76.11 -22.27 -53.04
N LYS A 3 76.76 -21.94 -51.90
CA LYS A 3 76.40 -20.92 -50.89
C LYS A 3 75.20 -21.26 -49.96
N ASN A 4 75.22 -21.09 -48.64
CA ASN A 4 75.98 -20.17 -47.79
C ASN A 4 76.17 -20.74 -46.37
N ARG A 5 77.23 -20.23 -45.75
CA ARG A 5 77.68 -20.44 -44.37
C ARG A 5 76.69 -19.84 -43.36
N LEU A 6 76.47 -20.51 -42.22
CA LEU A 6 76.15 -19.81 -40.97
C LEU A 6 77.40 -19.82 -40.07
N PRO A 7 77.81 -18.65 -39.58
CA PRO A 7 78.39 -18.62 -38.25
C PRO A 7 77.87 -17.44 -37.39
N LEU A 8 78.10 -17.63 -36.09
CA LEU A 8 78.54 -16.64 -35.09
C LEU A 8 77.52 -16.12 -34.04
N PHE A 9 77.72 -16.62 -32.81
CA PHE A 9 77.67 -15.98 -31.48
C PHE A 9 76.70 -14.81 -31.19
N ALA A 10 75.95 -14.89 -30.08
CA ALA A 10 76.28 -14.17 -28.83
C ALA A 10 75.19 -14.25 -27.73
N LEU A 11 75.66 -14.55 -26.52
CA LEU A 11 75.26 -14.07 -25.18
C LEU A 11 73.78 -13.87 -24.77
N ALA A 12 73.39 -14.71 -23.80
CA ALA A 12 72.79 -14.41 -22.49
C ALA A 12 72.07 -13.05 -22.28
N PHE A 13 70.81 -13.12 -21.83
CA PHE A 13 70.37 -12.37 -20.65
C PHE A 13 69.28 -13.15 -19.90
N ILE A 14 69.56 -13.41 -18.63
CA ILE A 14 68.64 -13.92 -17.61
C ILE A 14 67.69 -12.77 -17.25
N ALA A 15 66.39 -12.98 -17.33
CA ALA A 15 65.39 -12.12 -16.68
C ALA A 15 64.65 -12.96 -15.63
N PRO A 16 64.47 -12.47 -14.39
CA PRO A 16 64.08 -13.30 -13.26
C PRO A 16 62.59 -13.64 -13.28
N VAL A 17 62.31 -14.83 -12.74
CA VAL A 17 60.99 -15.34 -12.36
C VAL A 17 60.29 -14.32 -11.46
N LEU A 18 59.18 -13.74 -11.93
CA LEU A 18 58.20 -13.10 -11.07
C LEU A 18 57.10 -14.12 -10.77
N LEU A 19 57.25 -14.84 -9.65
CA LEU A 19 56.21 -15.71 -9.13
C LEU A 19 55.10 -14.82 -8.58
N LEU A 20 54.04 -14.61 -9.38
CA LEU A 20 52.84 -13.90 -8.94
C LEU A 20 52.08 -14.80 -7.96
N VAL A 21 52.39 -14.66 -6.66
CA VAL A 21 51.54 -15.21 -5.60
C VAL A 21 50.29 -14.34 -5.56
N GLY A 22 49.27 -14.75 -6.29
CA GLY A 22 47.94 -14.17 -6.20
C GLY A 22 47.41 -14.36 -4.79
N LEU A 23 47.45 -13.29 -3.99
CA LEU A 23 46.75 -13.21 -2.72
C LEU A 23 45.25 -13.25 -3.05
N ILE A 24 44.65 -14.43 -2.99
CA ILE A 24 43.20 -14.57 -3.00
C ILE A 24 42.73 -13.96 -1.68
N THR A 25 42.33 -12.68 -1.71
CA THR A 25 41.51 -12.13 -0.65
C THR A 25 40.22 -12.93 -0.67
N ALA A 26 39.98 -13.70 0.39
CA ALA A 26 38.69 -14.31 0.60
C ALA A 26 37.66 -13.18 0.62
N VAL A 27 36.92 -13.02 -0.47
CA VAL A 27 35.65 -12.29 -0.46
C VAL A 27 34.77 -13.16 0.43
N THR A 28 34.74 -12.86 1.72
CA THR A 28 33.69 -13.37 2.59
C THR A 28 32.40 -12.84 1.99
N THR A 29 31.67 -13.69 1.28
CA THR A 29 30.26 -13.43 1.05
C THR A 29 29.69 -13.12 2.44
N PRO A 30 28.95 -12.01 2.63
CA PRO A 30 28.26 -11.82 3.89
C PRO A 30 27.42 -13.08 4.05
N THR A 31 27.77 -13.90 5.04
CA THR A 31 26.91 -14.97 5.51
C THR A 31 25.55 -14.33 5.66
N ALA A 32 24.53 -14.86 4.98
CA ALA A 32 23.16 -14.42 5.19
C ALA A 32 22.84 -14.68 6.66
N HIS A 33 23.10 -13.65 7.49
CA HIS A 33 22.72 -13.64 8.88
C HIS A 33 21.20 -13.67 8.82
N ALA A 34 20.59 -14.74 9.33
CA ALA A 34 19.15 -14.77 9.50
C ALA A 34 18.78 -13.47 10.22
N ALA A 35 17.90 -12.67 9.60
CA ALA A 35 17.58 -11.36 10.13
C ALA A 35 17.14 -11.53 11.60
N PRO A 36 17.70 -10.76 12.55
CA PRO A 36 17.46 -10.95 13.98
C PRO A 36 15.97 -10.97 14.28
N LEU A 37 15.55 -12.01 15.01
CA LEU A 37 14.17 -12.28 15.34
C LEU A 37 13.86 -11.71 16.73
N GLU A 38 12.89 -10.80 16.79
CA GLU A 38 12.32 -10.33 18.04
C GLU A 38 10.97 -11.01 18.29
N THR A 39 10.66 -11.34 19.55
CA THR A 39 9.39 -11.99 19.91
C THR A 39 8.66 -11.18 20.97
N VAL A 40 7.46 -10.73 20.62
CA VAL A 40 6.52 -10.09 21.54
C VAL A 40 5.93 -11.15 22.48
N ALA A 41 6.07 -10.93 23.78
CA ALA A 41 5.76 -11.89 24.84
C ALA A 41 4.54 -11.52 25.69
N ASN A 42 3.99 -10.31 25.52
CA ASN A 42 2.76 -9.88 26.20
C ASN A 42 2.00 -8.84 25.37
N LEU A 43 0.77 -8.55 25.79
CA LEU A 43 -0.15 -7.63 25.09
C LEU A 43 -0.09 -6.19 25.63
N ASN A 44 0.91 -5.85 26.46
CA ASN A 44 1.03 -4.52 27.01
C ASN A 44 1.44 -3.52 25.91
N ASP A 45 0.98 -2.27 26.01
CA ASP A 45 1.36 -1.20 25.09
C ASP A 45 2.87 -0.88 25.12
N SER A 46 3.50 -1.05 26.29
CA SER A 46 4.90 -0.71 26.52
C SER A 46 5.55 -1.60 27.58
N GLY A 47 6.85 -1.42 27.77
CA GLY A 47 7.66 -2.20 28.69
C GLY A 47 8.23 -3.49 28.08
N ALA A 48 8.94 -4.26 28.90
CA ALA A 48 9.61 -5.48 28.46
C ALA A 48 8.62 -6.48 27.84
N GLY A 49 8.96 -7.03 26.68
CA GLY A 49 8.14 -8.02 25.97
C GLY A 49 6.95 -7.45 25.20
N SER A 50 6.76 -6.13 25.18
CA SER A 50 5.73 -5.47 24.35
C SER A 50 6.14 -5.34 22.89
N LEU A 51 5.16 -5.13 21.99
CA LEU A 51 5.43 -4.81 20.59
C LEU A 51 6.29 -3.55 20.43
N ARG A 52 6.07 -2.53 21.26
CA ARG A 52 6.83 -1.28 21.21
C ARG A 52 8.30 -1.50 21.54
N GLN A 53 8.59 -2.33 22.54
CA GLN A 53 9.97 -2.70 22.86
C GLN A 53 10.60 -3.56 21.76
N ALA A 54 9.85 -4.50 21.16
CA ALA A 54 10.33 -5.30 20.03
C ALA A 54 10.68 -4.44 18.80
N ILE A 55 9.85 -3.44 18.46
CA ILE A 55 10.15 -2.46 17.39
C ILE A 55 11.44 -1.69 17.67
N ALA A 56 11.66 -1.29 18.93
CA ALA A 56 12.87 -0.58 19.31
C ALA A 56 14.12 -1.48 19.20
N ALA A 57 14.01 -2.74 19.66
CA ALA A 57 15.11 -3.69 19.76
C ALA A 57 15.50 -4.36 18.43
N VAL A 58 14.53 -4.61 17.55
CA VAL A 58 14.80 -5.32 16.29
C VAL A 58 15.80 -4.55 15.44
N ASP A 59 16.78 -5.26 14.90
CA ASP A 59 17.73 -4.71 13.95
C ASP A 59 17.02 -4.29 12.64
N PRO A 60 17.51 -3.26 11.93
CA PRO A 60 16.94 -2.86 10.65
C PRO A 60 16.89 -4.02 9.65
N GLY A 61 15.70 -4.29 9.13
CA GLY A 61 15.38 -5.41 8.25
C GLY A 61 14.94 -6.69 8.98
N GLY A 62 14.97 -6.70 10.31
CA GLY A 62 14.57 -7.85 11.13
C GLY A 62 13.06 -8.11 11.15
N THR A 63 12.70 -9.23 11.77
CA THR A 63 11.31 -9.70 11.85
C THR A 63 10.86 -9.77 13.30
N ILE A 64 9.64 -9.31 13.55
CA ILE A 64 8.95 -9.39 14.83
C ILE A 64 7.85 -10.45 14.73
N ASN A 65 7.91 -11.45 15.60
CA ASN A 65 6.89 -12.48 15.80
C ASN A 65 6.21 -12.31 17.17
N PHE A 66 5.17 -13.11 17.44
CA PHE A 66 4.44 -13.10 18.70
C PHE A 66 4.38 -14.51 19.29
N SER A 67 4.61 -14.64 20.60
CA SER A 67 4.33 -15.86 21.37
C SER A 67 2.98 -15.81 22.09
N VAL A 68 2.25 -14.70 21.92
CA VAL A 68 0.94 -14.43 22.49
C VAL A 68 -0.09 -14.21 21.39
N SER A 69 -1.36 -14.29 21.75
CA SER A 69 -2.50 -13.92 20.91
C SER A 69 -3.40 -12.94 21.64
N GLY A 70 -4.10 -12.09 20.90
CA GLY A 70 -5.06 -11.14 21.46
C GLY A 70 -4.88 -9.71 20.96
N THR A 71 -5.41 -8.76 21.73
CA THR A 71 -5.42 -7.34 21.36
C THR A 71 -4.38 -6.57 22.15
N ILE A 72 -3.48 -5.89 21.44
CA ILE A 72 -2.59 -4.86 21.99
C ILE A 72 -3.35 -3.54 21.91
N VAL A 73 -3.70 -2.98 23.07
CA VAL A 73 -4.40 -1.70 23.17
C VAL A 73 -3.37 -0.58 23.33
N LEU A 74 -3.28 0.32 22.36
CA LEU A 74 -2.27 1.37 22.33
C LEU A 74 -2.69 2.58 23.18
N GLY A 75 -1.74 3.11 23.95
CA GLY A 75 -1.82 4.43 24.57
C GLY A 75 -1.20 5.54 23.71
N SER A 76 -0.43 5.18 22.68
CA SER A 76 0.19 6.10 21.72
C SER A 76 0.48 5.41 20.39
N GLU A 77 0.61 6.18 19.30
CA GLU A 77 0.91 5.60 17.98
C GLU A 77 2.23 4.80 17.97
N LEU A 78 2.30 3.78 17.12
CA LEU A 78 3.53 3.04 16.85
C LEU A 78 4.25 3.69 15.67
N VAL A 79 5.35 4.39 15.97
CA VAL A 79 6.22 4.98 14.95
C VAL A 79 7.21 3.93 14.46
N ILE A 80 7.26 3.71 13.15
CA ILE A 80 8.21 2.82 12.48
C ILE A 80 9.20 3.67 11.69
N ASP A 81 10.44 3.71 12.15
CA ASP A 81 11.53 4.54 11.63
C ASP A 81 12.69 3.73 11.03
N LYS A 82 12.53 2.41 10.95
CA LYS A 82 13.48 1.48 10.34
C LYS A 82 12.75 0.43 9.51
N ASN A 83 13.48 -0.23 8.63
CA ASN A 83 12.95 -1.37 7.88
C ASN A 83 12.66 -2.51 8.85
N LEU A 84 11.50 -3.16 8.74
CA LEU A 84 11.18 -4.35 9.54
C LEU A 84 9.97 -5.10 8.98
N THR A 85 9.77 -6.31 9.47
CA THR A 85 8.53 -7.08 9.28
C THR A 85 7.84 -7.29 10.62
N ILE A 86 6.53 -7.04 10.69
CA ILE A 86 5.66 -7.46 11.80
C ILE A 86 4.79 -8.59 11.30
N ASN A 87 5.03 -9.81 11.79
CA ASN A 87 4.22 -10.97 11.48
C ASN A 87 3.23 -11.22 12.63
N GLY A 88 1.97 -10.81 12.44
CA GLY A 88 0.89 -10.95 13.41
C GLY A 88 0.29 -12.36 13.51
N GLY A 89 0.68 -13.29 12.62
CA GLY A 89 0.28 -14.70 12.67
C GLY A 89 -1.23 -14.97 12.62
N ASN A 90 -2.05 -14.02 12.18
CA ASN A 90 -3.52 -14.03 12.22
C ASN A 90 -4.12 -14.09 13.64
N VAL A 91 -3.31 -13.83 14.66
CA VAL A 91 -3.72 -13.94 16.07
C VAL A 91 -3.58 -12.63 16.85
N ILE A 92 -3.08 -11.58 16.21
CA ILE A 92 -2.83 -10.27 16.81
C ILE A 92 -3.75 -9.21 16.22
N THR A 93 -4.42 -8.49 17.13
CA THR A 93 -5.01 -7.19 16.83
C THR A 93 -4.16 -6.09 17.47
N VAL A 94 -3.75 -5.10 16.70
CA VAL A 94 -3.15 -3.87 17.20
C VAL A 94 -4.20 -2.78 17.12
N SER A 95 -4.63 -2.30 18.30
CA SER A 95 -5.77 -1.41 18.40
C SER A 95 -5.41 -0.02 18.90
N GLY A 96 -5.81 1.02 18.16
CA GLY A 96 -5.66 2.43 18.57
C GLY A 96 -6.66 2.89 19.64
N ASN A 97 -7.47 1.98 20.20
CA ASN A 97 -8.41 2.23 21.29
C ASN A 97 -9.40 3.39 21.06
N ASN A 98 -9.75 3.67 19.81
CA ASN A 98 -10.53 4.83 19.38
C ASN A 98 -9.94 6.17 19.85
N ALA A 99 -8.63 6.23 20.13
CA ALA A 99 -7.98 7.37 20.74
C ALA A 99 -6.72 7.83 19.99
N VAL A 100 -6.01 6.90 19.35
CA VAL A 100 -4.75 7.17 18.66
C VAL A 100 -4.70 6.55 17.28
N ARG A 101 -3.84 7.07 16.41
CA ARG A 101 -3.42 6.36 15.19
C ARG A 101 -2.72 5.06 15.57
N VAL A 102 -2.90 3.98 14.80
CA VAL A 102 -2.21 2.72 15.08
C VAL A 102 -0.74 2.78 14.65
N PHE A 103 -0.47 3.04 13.36
CA PHE A 103 0.89 3.07 12.82
C PHE A 103 1.22 4.36 12.08
N LEU A 104 2.43 4.88 12.31
CA LEU A 104 3.08 5.88 11.48
C LEU A 104 4.34 5.27 10.85
N VAL A 105 4.34 5.14 9.52
CA VAL A 105 5.50 4.65 8.77
C VAL A 105 6.27 5.86 8.22
N ASN A 106 7.49 6.06 8.70
CA ASN A 106 8.32 7.20 8.31
C ASN A 106 8.89 7.07 6.90
N ALA A 107 9.21 8.21 6.30
CA ALA A 107 9.86 8.25 5.00
C ALA A 107 11.23 7.53 5.03
N GLY A 108 11.60 6.90 3.92
CA GLY A 108 12.86 6.15 3.82
C GLY A 108 12.82 4.75 4.46
N THR A 109 11.70 4.33 5.02
CA THR A 109 11.53 2.99 5.60
C THR A 109 10.77 2.05 4.66
N SER A 110 11.03 0.74 4.81
CA SER A 110 10.31 -0.35 4.15
C SER A 110 9.76 -1.29 5.21
N VAL A 111 8.44 -1.31 5.36
CA VAL A 111 7.73 -2.04 6.41
C VAL A 111 6.81 -3.09 5.78
N THR A 112 6.84 -4.30 6.34
CA THR A 112 5.88 -5.35 6.02
C THR A 112 5.01 -5.63 7.25
N LEU A 113 3.70 -5.54 7.08
CA LEU A 113 2.69 -6.00 8.03
C LEU A 113 2.07 -7.27 7.45
N ASP A 114 2.38 -8.43 8.04
CA ASP A 114 1.87 -9.71 7.57
C ASP A 114 0.98 -10.36 8.62
N SER A 115 -0.29 -10.55 8.27
CA SER A 115 -1.29 -11.18 9.13
C SER A 115 -1.68 -10.48 10.46
N PRO A 116 -1.51 -9.16 10.70
CA PRO A 116 -2.20 -8.49 11.81
C PRO A 116 -3.61 -7.99 11.45
N THR A 117 -4.43 -7.79 12.47
CA THR A 117 -5.56 -6.86 12.41
C THR A 117 -5.13 -5.48 12.94
N ILE A 118 -5.31 -4.43 12.16
CA ILE A 118 -5.08 -3.01 12.52
C ILE A 118 -6.45 -2.36 12.73
N ALA A 119 -6.80 -2.04 13.99
CA ALA A 119 -8.17 -1.66 14.31
C ALA A 119 -8.36 -0.47 15.24
N ASN A 120 -9.53 0.15 15.13
CA ASN A 120 -10.01 1.17 16.05
C ASN A 120 -9.01 2.33 16.26
N GLY A 121 -8.24 2.68 15.23
CA GLY A 121 -7.43 3.89 15.24
C GLY A 121 -8.31 5.12 15.08
N ARG A 122 -8.06 6.18 15.85
CA ARG A 122 -8.77 7.46 15.72
C ARG A 122 -7.80 8.63 15.79
N VAL A 123 -7.94 9.58 14.86
CA VAL A 123 -7.13 10.80 14.83
C VAL A 123 -7.94 11.97 14.28
N SER A 124 -7.71 13.18 14.82
CA SER A 124 -8.23 14.44 14.28
C SER A 124 -7.45 14.94 13.06
N GLY A 125 -6.98 14.01 12.24
CA GLY A 125 -5.97 14.20 11.20
C GLY A 125 -6.17 13.17 10.09
N ASP A 126 -5.09 12.80 9.39
CA ASP A 126 -5.13 11.73 8.39
C ASP A 126 -4.59 10.40 8.93
N GLY A 127 -5.07 9.31 8.33
CA GLY A 127 -4.57 7.95 8.59
C GLY A 127 -4.99 7.46 9.96
N GLY A 128 -6.26 7.10 10.15
CA GLY A 128 -6.76 6.60 11.42
C GLY A 128 -6.07 5.29 11.82
N GLY A 129 -6.04 4.33 10.91
CA GLY A 129 -5.26 3.10 11.08
C GLY A 129 -3.78 3.35 10.84
N ILE A 130 -3.45 3.71 9.60
CA ILE A 130 -2.07 3.83 9.14
C ILE A 130 -1.86 5.16 8.42
N ARG A 131 -0.79 5.87 8.79
CA ARG A 131 -0.20 6.94 7.98
C ARG A 131 1.11 6.45 7.38
N ASN A 132 1.17 6.36 6.05
CA ASN A 132 2.36 5.90 5.34
C ASN A 132 3.07 7.04 4.61
N ASN A 133 4.34 7.25 4.97
CA ASN A 133 5.29 8.11 4.27
C ASN A 133 6.44 7.35 3.60
N GLY A 134 6.53 6.03 3.81
CA GLY A 134 7.59 5.16 3.29
C GLY A 134 7.06 4.12 2.29
N THR A 135 7.68 2.94 2.27
CA THR A 135 7.19 1.77 1.54
C THR A 135 6.52 0.81 2.51
N LEU A 136 5.28 0.45 2.23
CA LEU A 136 4.46 -0.39 3.10
C LEU A 136 3.88 -1.57 2.29
N THR A 137 4.11 -2.78 2.77
CA THR A 137 3.41 -3.98 2.32
C THR A 137 2.47 -4.44 3.43
N VAL A 138 1.20 -4.62 3.09
CA VAL A 138 0.17 -5.19 3.96
C VAL A 138 -0.30 -6.49 3.33
N SER A 139 -0.01 -7.62 3.97
CA SER A 139 -0.36 -8.96 3.48
C SER A 139 -1.22 -9.72 4.49
N ASN A 140 -2.20 -10.47 4.00
CA ASN A 140 -3.06 -11.33 4.83
C ASN A 140 -3.70 -10.62 6.04
N SER A 141 -3.88 -9.30 5.94
CA SER A 141 -4.22 -8.46 7.08
C SER A 141 -5.64 -7.92 7.00
N LEU A 142 -6.10 -7.36 8.12
CA LEU A 142 -7.36 -6.64 8.20
C LEU A 142 -7.12 -5.21 8.72
N ILE A 143 -7.47 -4.19 7.93
CA ILE A 143 -7.50 -2.78 8.37
C ILE A 143 -8.96 -2.42 8.64
N TYR A 144 -9.36 -2.32 9.91
CA TYR A 144 -10.76 -2.35 10.31
C TYR A 144 -11.19 -1.27 11.30
N SER A 145 -12.35 -0.65 11.05
CA SER A 145 -13.00 0.26 12.01
C SER A 145 -12.11 1.42 12.46
N ASN A 146 -11.24 1.91 11.58
CA ASN A 146 -10.41 3.08 11.85
C ASN A 146 -11.09 4.36 11.36
N THR A 147 -10.87 5.46 12.08
CA THR A 147 -11.47 6.76 11.80
C THR A 147 -10.41 7.85 11.69
N ALA A 148 -10.47 8.64 10.63
CA ALA A 148 -9.72 9.87 10.46
C ALA A 148 -10.71 11.02 10.28
N ASP A 149 -10.51 12.15 10.95
CA ASP A 149 -11.43 13.29 10.75
C ASP A 149 -11.28 13.90 9.34
N PHE A 150 -10.13 13.72 8.67
CA PHE A 150 -9.90 14.22 7.30
C PHE A 150 -9.75 13.10 6.26
N SER A 151 -8.55 12.52 6.12
CA SER A 151 -8.25 11.66 4.97
C SER A 151 -7.81 10.26 5.39
N GLY A 152 -8.27 9.23 4.68
CA GLY A 152 -7.75 7.87 4.84
C GLY A 152 -8.10 7.27 6.19
N GLY A 153 -9.36 6.90 6.40
CA GLY A 153 -9.82 6.33 7.67
C GLY A 153 -9.00 5.10 8.04
N GLY A 154 -8.88 4.17 7.08
CA GLY A 154 -8.02 3.00 7.20
C GLY A 154 -6.55 3.33 6.98
N LEU A 155 -6.24 3.89 5.81
CA LEU A 155 -4.86 4.21 5.42
C LEU A 155 -4.77 5.51 4.63
N TYR A 156 -3.84 6.38 5.04
CA TYR A 156 -3.42 7.56 4.30
C TYR A 156 -2.00 7.36 3.74
N ASN A 157 -1.85 7.49 2.42
CA ASN A 157 -0.58 7.43 1.71
C ASN A 157 -0.21 8.80 1.13
N THR A 158 0.97 9.33 1.50
CA THR A 158 1.45 10.66 1.08
C THR A 158 2.36 10.61 -0.15
N GLY A 159 2.84 11.78 -0.61
CA GLY A 159 3.42 12.02 -1.94
C GLY A 159 4.56 11.12 -2.40
N ALA A 160 5.38 10.56 -1.51
CA ALA A 160 6.43 9.60 -1.88
C ALA A 160 6.14 8.16 -1.40
N GLY A 161 5.01 7.96 -0.72
CA GLY A 161 4.64 6.70 -0.12
C GLY A 161 4.21 5.66 -1.15
N LYS A 162 4.62 4.41 -0.94
CA LYS A 162 4.23 3.26 -1.77
C LYS A 162 3.56 2.23 -0.92
N VAL A 163 2.36 1.79 -1.31
CA VAL A 163 1.59 0.79 -0.57
C VAL A 163 1.24 -0.37 -1.49
N THR A 164 1.51 -1.59 -1.04
CA THR A 164 0.96 -2.81 -1.63
C THR A 164 0.07 -3.50 -0.60
N ILE A 165 -1.18 -3.77 -0.98
CA ILE A 165 -2.16 -4.49 -0.16
C ILE A 165 -2.49 -5.79 -0.89
N ALA A 166 -2.04 -6.91 -0.34
CA ALA A 166 -2.17 -8.24 -0.94
C ALA A 166 -2.98 -9.17 -0.03
N ALA A 167 -3.96 -9.87 -0.60
CA ALA A 167 -4.79 -10.84 0.14
C ALA A 167 -5.33 -10.27 1.48
N SER A 168 -5.66 -8.99 1.50
CA SER A 168 -6.01 -8.26 2.72
C SER A 168 -7.35 -7.55 2.57
N THR A 169 -7.97 -7.24 3.69
CA THR A 169 -9.26 -6.55 3.73
C THR A 169 -9.11 -5.17 4.37
N VAL A 170 -9.68 -4.14 3.75
CA VAL A 170 -9.82 -2.78 4.29
C VAL A 170 -11.30 -2.52 4.47
N ALA A 171 -11.79 -2.56 5.72
CA ALA A 171 -13.22 -2.57 5.99
C ALA A 171 -13.69 -1.64 7.09
N SER A 172 -14.91 -1.11 6.93
CA SER A 172 -15.61 -0.34 7.96
C SER A 172 -14.85 0.88 8.47
N ASN A 173 -13.95 1.44 7.65
CA ASN A 173 -13.21 2.63 8.01
C ASN A 173 -13.97 3.89 7.60
N THR A 174 -13.77 4.98 8.34
CA THR A 174 -14.50 6.24 8.15
C THR A 174 -13.56 7.43 8.03
N ALA A 175 -13.82 8.32 7.07
CA ALA A 175 -13.13 9.60 6.95
C ALA A 175 -13.98 10.67 6.25
N GLU A 176 -13.46 11.89 6.13
CA GLU A 176 -14.07 12.91 5.27
C GLU A 176 -13.92 12.53 3.79
N VAL A 177 -12.70 12.13 3.41
CA VAL A 177 -12.34 11.64 2.08
C VAL A 177 -11.48 10.38 2.17
N GLY A 178 -11.73 9.41 1.29
CA GLY A 178 -10.98 8.15 1.33
C GLY A 178 -11.31 7.37 2.60
N GLY A 179 -12.57 6.97 2.78
CA GLY A 179 -13.03 6.27 4.00
C GLY A 179 -12.14 5.06 4.32
N GLY A 180 -11.88 4.23 3.31
CA GLY A 180 -10.90 3.16 3.39
C GLY A 180 -9.48 3.66 3.18
N LEU A 181 -9.21 4.13 1.96
CA LEU A 181 -7.87 4.44 1.46
C LEU A 181 -7.81 5.86 0.89
N PHE A 182 -6.72 6.57 1.16
CA PHE A 182 -6.43 7.85 0.55
C PHE A 182 -5.02 7.86 -0.02
N ASN A 183 -4.89 8.28 -1.28
CA ASN A 183 -3.62 8.39 -1.98
C ASN A 183 -3.43 9.80 -2.53
N THR A 184 -2.29 10.43 -2.21
CA THR A 184 -1.99 11.77 -2.71
C THR A 184 -0.52 12.00 -3.02
N GLY A 185 -0.27 12.80 -4.05
CA GLY A 185 1.02 13.40 -4.36
C GLY A 185 1.81 12.64 -5.44
N SER A 186 2.67 13.40 -6.12
CA SER A 186 3.46 12.90 -7.25
C SER A 186 4.49 11.87 -6.79
N GLY A 187 4.33 10.62 -7.24
CA GLY A 187 5.15 9.49 -6.83
C GLY A 187 4.47 8.54 -5.85
N SER A 188 3.30 8.91 -5.32
CA SER A 188 2.50 8.04 -4.46
C SER A 188 1.86 6.91 -5.26
N ALA A 189 1.85 5.71 -4.69
CA ALA A 189 1.23 4.55 -5.32
C ALA A 189 0.50 3.66 -4.31
N ILE A 190 -0.71 3.22 -4.66
CA ILE A 190 -1.41 2.12 -3.99
C ILE A 190 -1.66 0.99 -4.99
N ILE A 191 -1.30 -0.23 -4.62
CA ILE A 191 -1.56 -1.44 -5.40
C ILE A 191 -2.41 -2.39 -4.56
N LEU A 192 -3.61 -2.73 -5.05
CA LEU A 192 -4.44 -3.81 -4.52
C LEU A 192 -4.25 -5.05 -5.40
N THR A 193 -3.91 -6.18 -4.78
CA THR A 193 -3.65 -7.43 -5.49
C THR A 193 -4.09 -8.67 -4.71
N SER A 194 -4.05 -9.83 -5.36
CA SER A 194 -4.21 -11.15 -4.73
C SER A 194 -5.53 -11.32 -3.97
N GLY A 195 -6.64 -10.87 -4.55
CA GLY A 195 -7.96 -11.00 -3.93
C GLY A 195 -8.23 -10.00 -2.80
N SER A 196 -7.48 -8.90 -2.73
CA SER A 196 -7.72 -7.86 -1.73
C SER A 196 -9.13 -7.25 -1.85
N LEU A 197 -9.68 -6.83 -0.72
CA LEU A 197 -11.07 -6.37 -0.59
C LEU A 197 -11.13 -5.03 0.14
N VAL A 198 -11.66 -4.00 -0.52
CA VAL A 198 -11.96 -2.70 0.10
C VAL A 198 -13.47 -2.59 0.23
N GLN A 199 -14.00 -2.69 1.45
CA GLN A 199 -15.45 -2.80 1.64
C GLN A 199 -16.06 -2.04 2.80
N ALA A 200 -17.33 -1.67 2.68
CA ALA A 200 -18.12 -1.07 3.77
C ALA A 200 -17.46 0.18 4.40
N ASN A 201 -16.59 0.86 3.65
CA ASN A 201 -15.95 2.08 4.12
C ASN A 201 -16.84 3.28 3.78
N THR A 202 -16.78 4.30 4.64
CA THR A 202 -17.65 5.47 4.54
C THR A 202 -16.82 6.74 4.45
N ALA A 203 -17.10 7.56 3.44
CA ALA A 203 -16.62 8.92 3.34
C ALA A 203 -17.80 9.91 3.48
N SER A 204 -17.62 11.03 4.17
CA SER A 204 -18.65 12.07 4.20
C SER A 204 -18.70 12.91 2.91
N PHE A 205 -17.58 13.03 2.19
CA PHE A 205 -17.54 13.67 0.89
C PHE A 205 -17.29 12.67 -0.22
N GLY A 206 -16.11 12.07 -0.33
CA GLY A 206 -15.77 11.32 -1.54
C GLY A 206 -14.81 10.18 -1.35
N GLY A 207 -14.84 9.23 -2.29
CA GLY A 207 -13.98 8.06 -2.25
C GLY A 207 -14.29 7.21 -1.02
N GLY A 208 -15.52 6.68 -0.92
CA GLY A 208 -15.90 5.84 0.22
C GLY A 208 -14.90 4.71 0.43
N GLY A 209 -14.57 3.98 -0.66
CA GLY A 209 -13.52 2.98 -0.67
C GLY A 209 -12.13 3.60 -0.80
N LEU A 210 -11.88 4.35 -1.87
CA LEU A 210 -10.60 4.98 -2.15
C LEU A 210 -10.74 6.37 -2.80
N PHE A 211 -9.93 7.31 -2.33
CA PHE A 211 -9.76 8.63 -2.96
C PHE A 211 -8.32 8.80 -3.47
N ASN A 212 -8.16 9.18 -4.74
CA ASN A 212 -6.87 9.35 -5.40
C ASN A 212 -6.72 10.78 -5.95
N THR A 213 -5.65 11.47 -5.54
CA THR A 213 -5.44 12.88 -5.90
C THR A 213 -3.96 13.25 -6.05
N GLY A 214 -3.69 14.48 -6.49
CA GLY A 214 -2.34 15.06 -6.51
C GLY A 214 -1.33 14.31 -7.37
N ALA A 215 -1.76 13.75 -8.51
CA ALA A 215 -0.95 12.87 -9.37
C ALA A 215 -0.58 11.52 -8.74
N GLY A 216 -1.40 11.06 -7.80
CA GLY A 216 -1.29 9.73 -7.23
C GLY A 216 -1.69 8.63 -8.22
N GLN A 217 -1.07 7.47 -8.06
CA GLN A 217 -1.29 6.29 -8.91
C GLN A 217 -1.96 5.16 -8.13
N VAL A 218 -3.02 4.59 -8.68
CA VAL A 218 -3.70 3.43 -8.08
C VAL A 218 -3.83 2.31 -9.09
N THR A 219 -3.47 1.10 -8.67
CA THR A 219 -3.70 -0.13 -9.43
C THR A 219 -4.55 -1.09 -8.62
N ILE A 220 -5.62 -1.58 -9.21
CA ILE A 220 -6.51 -2.59 -8.65
C ILE A 220 -6.45 -3.79 -9.59
N ALA A 221 -5.82 -4.88 -9.15
CA ALA A 221 -5.62 -6.09 -9.93
C ALA A 221 -6.17 -7.29 -9.17
N ALA A 222 -7.01 -8.12 -9.82
CA ALA A 222 -7.63 -9.29 -9.21
C ALA A 222 -8.19 -9.01 -7.80
N SER A 223 -8.86 -7.88 -7.61
CA SER A 223 -9.29 -7.35 -6.31
C SER A 223 -10.68 -6.74 -6.40
N THR A 224 -11.33 -6.53 -5.26
CA THR A 224 -12.72 -6.04 -5.17
C THR A 224 -12.83 -4.76 -4.36
N VAL A 225 -13.61 -3.79 -4.86
CA VAL A 225 -14.03 -2.59 -4.14
C VAL A 225 -15.54 -2.60 -4.04
N ALA A 226 -16.08 -2.89 -2.85
CA ALA A 226 -17.50 -3.19 -2.71
C ALA A 226 -18.21 -2.55 -1.52
N SER A 227 -19.48 -2.21 -1.68
CA SER A 227 -20.33 -1.73 -0.57
C SER A 227 -19.80 -0.49 0.14
N ASN A 228 -18.99 0.32 -0.53
CA ASN A 228 -18.47 1.56 0.04
C ASN A 228 -19.43 2.71 -0.25
N THR A 229 -19.49 3.67 0.67
CA THR A 229 -20.44 4.78 0.62
C THR A 229 -19.72 6.12 0.68
N ALA A 230 -20.05 7.01 -0.27
CA ALA A 230 -19.73 8.44 -0.15
C ALA A 230 -21.05 9.18 0.11
N SER A 231 -21.27 9.52 1.38
CA SER A 231 -22.56 9.93 1.94
C SER A 231 -22.93 11.41 1.70
N GLY A 232 -22.19 12.12 0.86
CA GLY A 232 -22.34 13.57 0.69
C GLY A 232 -23.79 14.03 0.61
N ASP A 233 -24.05 15.20 1.20
CA ASP A 233 -25.37 15.81 1.38
C ASP A 233 -26.08 16.24 0.08
N GLY A 234 -25.71 15.70 -1.09
CA GLY A 234 -26.28 16.03 -2.39
C GLY A 234 -25.87 17.40 -2.95
N PHE A 235 -25.40 18.34 -2.11
CA PHE A 235 -25.07 19.71 -2.52
C PHE A 235 -23.57 20.01 -2.46
N SER A 236 -22.81 19.32 -1.61
CA SER A 236 -21.37 19.53 -1.43
C SER A 236 -20.50 18.62 -2.31
N GLY A 237 -21.10 17.94 -3.30
CA GLY A 237 -20.37 17.22 -4.33
C GLY A 237 -19.81 15.86 -3.90
N GLY A 238 -20.54 15.12 -3.04
CA GLY A 238 -20.06 13.82 -2.62
C GLY A 238 -20.08 12.77 -3.73
N GLY A 239 -18.98 12.05 -3.95
CA GLY A 239 -18.87 11.19 -5.13
C GLY A 239 -17.77 10.14 -5.10
N GLY A 240 -17.92 9.13 -5.95
CA GLY A 240 -17.03 7.97 -5.98
C GLY A 240 -17.29 7.10 -4.75
N GLY A 241 -18.44 6.42 -4.69
CA GLY A 241 -18.78 5.56 -3.56
C GLY A 241 -17.69 4.51 -3.36
N GLY A 242 -17.31 3.84 -4.45
CA GLY A 242 -16.13 2.99 -4.49
C GLY A 242 -14.85 3.80 -4.64
N LEU A 243 -14.71 4.49 -5.77
CA LEU A 243 -13.46 5.11 -6.21
C LEU A 243 -13.68 6.57 -6.63
N TYR A 244 -12.84 7.49 -6.16
CA TYR A 244 -12.79 8.86 -6.67
C TYR A 244 -11.38 9.20 -7.15
N ASN A 245 -11.25 9.50 -8.44
CA ASN A 245 -10.05 10.04 -9.07
C ASN A 245 -10.18 11.53 -9.44
N THR A 246 -9.17 12.33 -9.08
CA THR A 246 -9.12 13.77 -9.34
C THR A 246 -8.08 14.15 -10.41
N PRO A 247 -8.00 15.42 -10.84
CA PRO A 247 -7.13 15.85 -11.93
C PRO A 247 -5.66 15.46 -11.74
N GLY A 248 -5.01 15.00 -12.82
CA GLY A 248 -3.60 14.59 -12.83
C GLY A 248 -3.33 13.20 -12.27
N SER A 249 -4.31 12.58 -11.61
CA SER A 249 -4.17 11.27 -10.95
C SER A 249 -4.68 10.14 -11.86
N ALA A 250 -4.19 8.91 -11.66
CA ALA A 250 -4.64 7.77 -12.47
C ALA A 250 -5.05 6.54 -11.65
N ILE A 251 -6.12 5.90 -12.11
CA ILE A 251 -6.58 4.59 -11.62
C ILE A 251 -6.53 3.57 -12.76
N THR A 252 -5.93 2.41 -12.51
CA THR A 252 -5.97 1.24 -13.40
C THR A 252 -6.67 0.08 -12.71
N ILE A 253 -7.71 -0.47 -13.33
CA ILE A 253 -8.50 -1.60 -12.86
C ILE A 253 -8.32 -2.75 -13.85
N THR A 254 -7.78 -3.88 -13.40
CA THR A 254 -7.37 -4.98 -14.29
C THR A 254 -7.60 -6.37 -13.70
N ASN A 255 -7.41 -7.40 -14.52
CA ASN A 255 -7.29 -8.81 -14.11
C ASN A 255 -8.54 -9.33 -13.37
N GLY A 256 -9.72 -9.10 -13.93
CA GLY A 256 -10.97 -9.57 -13.33
C GLY A 256 -11.38 -8.82 -12.06
N SER A 257 -10.89 -7.60 -11.87
CA SER A 257 -11.26 -6.79 -10.70
C SER A 257 -12.72 -6.34 -10.77
N LEU A 258 -13.29 -6.06 -9.61
CA LEU A 258 -14.72 -5.76 -9.46
C LEU A 258 -14.94 -4.51 -8.61
N VAL A 259 -15.69 -3.55 -9.15
CA VAL A 259 -16.19 -2.37 -8.41
C VAL A 259 -17.70 -2.49 -8.31
N GLN A 260 -18.22 -2.82 -7.13
CA GLN A 260 -19.63 -3.17 -7.01
C GLN A 260 -20.39 -2.71 -5.77
N ALA A 261 -21.72 -2.61 -5.86
CA ALA A 261 -22.58 -2.29 -4.72
C ALA A 261 -22.19 -1.00 -3.97
N ASN A 262 -21.43 -0.10 -4.60
CA ASN A 262 -21.03 1.14 -3.98
C ASN A 262 -22.08 2.24 -4.21
N THR A 263 -22.20 3.17 -3.26
CA THR A 263 -23.25 4.19 -3.25
C THR A 263 -22.66 5.59 -3.09
N ALA A 264 -23.10 6.56 -3.88
CA ALA A 264 -22.72 7.97 -3.75
C ALA A 264 -23.70 8.91 -4.47
N SER A 265 -23.64 10.23 -4.28
CA SER A 265 -24.45 11.14 -5.11
C SER A 265 -23.97 11.19 -6.56
N PHE A 266 -22.64 11.13 -6.79
CA PHE A 266 -22.03 11.12 -8.13
C PHE A 266 -21.09 9.93 -8.30
N GLY A 267 -21.29 9.07 -9.30
CA GLY A 267 -20.37 7.97 -9.57
C GLY A 267 -20.42 6.94 -8.45
N GLY A 268 -21.51 6.18 -8.34
CA GLY A 268 -21.68 5.19 -7.26
C GLY A 268 -20.49 4.25 -7.18
N GLY A 269 -20.10 3.67 -8.30
CA GLY A 269 -18.89 2.85 -8.40
C GLY A 269 -17.63 3.71 -8.49
N LEU A 270 -17.58 4.60 -9.48
CA LEU A 270 -16.42 5.41 -9.78
C LEU A 270 -16.79 6.84 -10.17
N ARG A 271 -16.08 7.82 -9.61
CA ARG A 271 -16.08 9.20 -10.08
C ARG A 271 -14.70 9.59 -10.60
N ASN A 272 -14.66 10.17 -11.79
CA ASN A 272 -13.45 10.75 -12.38
C ASN A 272 -13.70 12.22 -12.72
N THR A 273 -12.73 13.09 -12.39
CA THR A 273 -12.88 14.54 -12.58
C THR A 273 -11.66 15.21 -13.21
N GLY A 274 -11.89 16.24 -14.02
CA GLY A 274 -10.88 17.05 -14.71
C GLY A 274 -9.84 16.16 -15.41
N ALA A 275 -8.55 16.55 -15.46
CA ALA A 275 -7.51 15.76 -16.14
C ALA A 275 -7.15 14.41 -15.46
N GLY A 276 -8.08 13.75 -14.77
CA GLY A 276 -7.94 12.42 -14.21
C GLY A 276 -8.12 11.33 -15.27
N ARG A 277 -7.32 10.26 -15.16
CA ARG A 277 -7.34 9.13 -16.10
C ARG A 277 -7.75 7.83 -15.43
N VAL A 278 -8.69 7.11 -16.03
CA VAL A 278 -9.07 5.78 -15.59
C VAL A 278 -8.93 4.78 -16.74
N VAL A 279 -8.35 3.62 -16.46
CA VAL A 279 -8.29 2.48 -17.38
C VAL A 279 -8.94 1.28 -16.72
N ILE A 280 -9.94 0.68 -17.37
CA ILE A 280 -10.64 -0.53 -16.93
C ILE A 280 -10.43 -1.60 -17.99
N ALA A 281 -9.61 -2.60 -17.69
CA ALA A 281 -9.24 -3.67 -18.61
C ALA A 281 -9.67 -5.04 -18.05
N ALA A 282 -10.43 -5.83 -18.83
CA ALA A 282 -10.89 -7.16 -18.41
C ALA A 282 -11.48 -7.17 -16.99
N SER A 283 -12.30 -6.17 -16.64
CA SER A 283 -12.81 -5.93 -15.29
C SER A 283 -14.24 -5.40 -15.31
N THR A 284 -14.94 -5.43 -14.18
CA THR A 284 -16.38 -5.12 -14.11
C THR A 284 -16.69 -3.99 -13.11
N VAL A 285 -17.55 -3.06 -13.52
CA VAL A 285 -18.21 -2.07 -12.65
C VAL A 285 -19.71 -2.38 -12.62
N ALA A 286 -20.22 -2.93 -11.52
CA ALA A 286 -21.59 -3.44 -11.49
C ALA A 286 -22.35 -3.12 -10.21
N THR A 287 -23.68 -3.10 -10.28
CA THR A 287 -24.57 -2.97 -9.10
C THR A 287 -24.32 -1.75 -8.22
N ASN A 288 -23.67 -0.72 -8.74
CA ASN A 288 -23.44 0.51 -8.02
C ASN A 288 -24.62 1.47 -8.22
N THR A 289 -24.85 2.32 -7.24
CA THR A 289 -26.01 3.20 -7.19
C THR A 289 -25.58 4.64 -6.97
N ALA A 290 -26.25 5.58 -7.64
CA ALA A 290 -26.06 7.00 -7.34
C ALA A 290 -27.36 7.80 -7.32
N ASP A 291 -27.48 8.75 -6.40
CA ASP A 291 -28.72 9.51 -6.24
C ASP A 291 -28.85 10.67 -7.26
N LEU A 292 -27.74 11.09 -7.91
CA LEU A 292 -27.77 12.18 -8.90
C LEU A 292 -27.28 11.74 -10.27
N PHE A 293 -26.01 11.33 -10.40
CA PHE A 293 -25.43 11.03 -11.70
C PHE A 293 -24.46 9.85 -11.70
N GLY A 294 -24.58 9.02 -12.75
CA GLY A 294 -23.64 7.93 -13.02
C GLY A 294 -23.62 6.85 -11.95
N GLY A 295 -24.67 6.05 -11.83
CA GLY A 295 -24.74 4.94 -10.86
C GLY A 295 -23.47 4.07 -10.85
N GLY A 296 -22.99 3.69 -12.04
CA GLY A 296 -21.71 3.00 -12.19
C GLY A 296 -20.54 3.96 -12.21
N ILE A 297 -20.51 4.83 -13.20
CA ILE A 297 -19.38 5.71 -13.49
C ILE A 297 -19.89 7.12 -13.77
N TYR A 298 -19.30 8.13 -13.12
CA TYR A 298 -19.48 9.54 -13.45
C TYR A 298 -18.14 10.17 -13.85
N ASN A 299 -18.00 10.52 -15.13
CA ASN A 299 -16.83 11.18 -15.69
C ASN A 299 -17.17 12.63 -16.02
N SER A 300 -16.43 13.60 -15.45
CA SER A 300 -16.77 15.02 -15.62
C SER A 300 -15.54 15.93 -15.65
N GLY A 301 -15.71 17.12 -16.22
CA GLY A 301 -14.64 18.11 -16.32
C GLY A 301 -13.69 17.91 -17.49
N ASN A 302 -13.01 18.98 -17.87
CA ASN A 302 -12.12 19.01 -19.03
C ASN A 302 -10.90 18.09 -18.83
N GLY A 303 -10.55 17.32 -19.86
CA GLY A 303 -9.43 16.37 -19.85
C GLY A 303 -9.70 15.04 -19.15
N SER A 304 -10.92 14.82 -18.65
CA SER A 304 -11.29 13.57 -17.98
C SER A 304 -11.43 12.43 -18.99
N ALA A 305 -10.74 11.32 -18.72
CA ALA A 305 -10.69 10.20 -19.66
C ALA A 305 -10.90 8.86 -18.95
N ILE A 306 -11.78 8.03 -19.52
CA ILE A 306 -12.00 6.65 -19.11
C ILE A 306 -11.87 5.76 -20.35
N ALA A 307 -11.00 4.76 -20.26
CA ALA A 307 -10.82 3.74 -21.29
C ALA A 307 -11.32 2.38 -20.77
N LEU A 308 -12.26 1.76 -21.48
CA LEU A 308 -12.70 0.40 -21.25
C LEU A 308 -12.12 -0.50 -22.34
N THR A 309 -11.36 -1.52 -21.96
CA THR A 309 -10.66 -2.41 -22.89
C THR A 309 -10.81 -3.88 -22.48
N ASN A 310 -10.44 -4.79 -23.37
CA ASN A 310 -10.31 -6.22 -23.08
C ASN A 310 -11.59 -6.86 -22.49
N GLY A 311 -12.76 -6.47 -23.02
CA GLY A 311 -14.05 -7.04 -22.59
C GLY A 311 -14.55 -6.55 -21.23
N SER A 312 -14.09 -5.39 -20.74
CA SER A 312 -14.62 -4.79 -19.52
C SER A 312 -16.12 -4.50 -19.60
N LEU A 313 -16.81 -4.66 -18.46
CA LEU A 313 -18.26 -4.53 -18.34
C LEU A 313 -18.65 -3.40 -17.39
N VAL A 314 -19.70 -2.67 -17.75
CA VAL A 314 -20.41 -1.73 -16.86
C VAL A 314 -21.88 -2.10 -16.91
N GLN A 315 -22.40 -2.72 -15.85
CA GLN A 315 -23.72 -3.36 -15.91
C GLN A 315 -24.51 -3.27 -14.60
N ALA A 316 -25.83 -3.33 -14.69
CA ALA A 316 -26.73 -3.36 -13.53
C ALA A 316 -26.52 -2.22 -12.52
N ASN A 317 -26.00 -1.07 -12.96
CA ASN A 317 -25.86 0.11 -12.11
C ASN A 317 -27.13 0.97 -12.21
N ALA A 318 -27.51 1.65 -11.13
CA ALA A 318 -28.79 2.36 -11.02
C ALA A 318 -28.63 3.81 -10.56
N LEU A 319 -29.64 4.62 -10.87
CA LEU A 319 -29.92 5.85 -10.14
C LEU A 319 -31.08 5.61 -9.18
N THR A 320 -31.03 6.21 -7.99
CA THR A 320 -32.07 6.12 -6.95
C THR A 320 -32.78 7.44 -6.71
#